data_AF-A0AAU1N2E0-F1
#
_entry.id   AF-A0AAU1N2E0-F1
#
_cell.length_a   1.000
_cell.length_b   1.000
_cell.length_c   1.000
_cell.angle_alpha   90.00
_cell.angle_beta   90.00
_cell.angle_gamma   90.00
#
_symmetry.space_group_name_H-M   'P 1'
#
loop_
_entity.id
_entity.type
_entity.pdbx_description
1 polymer ?
#
loop_
_entity_poly.entity_id
_entity_poly.type
_entity_poly.pdbx_seq_one_letter_code
_entity_poly.pdbx_strand_id
1 'polypeptide(L)'
;MDIAALITWLITALGGFYMLGTWLSRGGAKAGNSRLPVPVISGHFALAAVGLVVWIIYVITDEDALAWTAFGLLVPVALLGFAMLARWLPVHRARSAAAAPGAESEPAERYFPVPVVAGHGLFAVVTVVLVLLTALGIGGS
;
A
#
# COMPACT_ATOMS: atom_id res chain seq x y z
N MET A 1 -1.82 -16.34 14.57
CA MET A 1 -2.05 -15.97 13.12
C MET A 1 -1.03 -14.94 12.65
N ASP A 2 0.01 -14.72 13.45
CA ASP A 2 0.66 -13.42 13.48
C ASP A 2 1.80 -13.39 12.47
N ILE A 3 2.39 -14.56 12.28
CA ILE A 3 3.31 -14.87 11.20
C ILE A 3 2.62 -14.76 9.83
N ALA A 4 1.36 -15.18 9.70
CA ALA A 4 0.62 -15.03 8.44
C ALA A 4 0.35 -13.55 8.14
N ALA A 5 -0.04 -12.77 9.14
CA ALA A 5 -0.16 -11.32 9.02
C ALA A 5 1.18 -10.68 8.64
N LEU A 6 2.28 -11.10 9.27
CA LEU A 6 3.62 -10.60 8.96
C LEU A 6 4.03 -10.92 7.52
N ILE A 7 3.87 -12.16 7.06
CA ILE A 7 4.21 -12.58 5.69
C ILE A 7 3.39 -11.78 4.68
N THR A 8 2.08 -11.67 4.89
CA THR A 8 1.20 -10.91 3.97
C THR A 8 1.54 -9.42 3.96
N TRP A 9 1.89 -8.84 5.12
CA TRP A 9 2.34 -7.45 5.19
C TRP A 9 3.67 -7.26 4.45
N LEU A 10 4.64 -8.18 4.60
CA LEU A 10 5.91 -8.11 3.87
C LEU A 10 5.70 -8.20 2.35
N ILE A 11 4.84 -9.10 1.88
CA ILE A 11 4.48 -9.19 0.45
C ILE A 11 3.82 -7.88 -0.02
N THR A 12 2.89 -7.33 0.77
CA THR A 12 2.24 -6.04 0.49
C THR A 12 3.28 -4.92 0.40
N ALA A 13 4.23 -4.88 1.33
CA ALA A 13 5.29 -3.88 1.38
C ALA A 13 6.20 -3.96 0.15
N LEU A 14 6.58 -5.17 -0.30
CA LEU A 14 7.35 -5.36 -1.53
C LEU A 14 6.61 -4.80 -2.76
N GLY A 15 5.31 -5.06 -2.88
CA GLY A 15 4.47 -4.45 -3.92
C GLY A 15 4.44 -2.92 -3.84
N GLY A 16 4.31 -2.38 -2.63
CA GLY A 16 4.34 -0.93 -2.36
C GLY A 16 5.68 -0.29 -2.74
N PHE A 17 6.80 -0.90 -2.37
CA PHE A 17 8.16 -0.46 -2.75
C PHE A 17 8.36 -0.46 -4.26
N TYR A 18 7.91 -1.51 -4.95
CA TYR A 18 8.01 -1.59 -6.41
C TYR A 18 7.24 -0.45 -7.09
N MET A 19 6.01 -0.18 -6.65
CA MET A 19 5.21 0.94 -7.18
C MET A 19 5.85 2.30 -6.85
N LEU A 20 6.36 2.49 -5.63
CA LEU A 20 7.05 3.72 -5.24
C LEU A 20 8.31 3.95 -6.09
N GLY A 21 9.13 2.91 -6.29
CA GLY A 21 10.32 2.98 -7.16
C GLY A 21 9.97 3.27 -8.62
N THR A 22 8.89 2.67 -9.13
CA THR A 22 8.36 2.98 -10.47
C THR A 22 7.91 4.43 -10.56
N TRP A 23 7.19 4.93 -9.56
CA TRP A 23 6.72 6.31 -9.53
C TRP A 23 7.87 7.32 -9.47
N LEU A 24 8.87 7.07 -8.62
CA LEU A 24 10.06 7.91 -8.50
C LEU A 24 10.91 7.91 -9.77
N SER A 25 11.18 6.75 -10.36
CA SER A 25 11.98 6.62 -11.59
C SER A 25 11.33 7.29 -12.81
N ARG A 26 9.99 7.40 -12.81
CA ARG A 26 9.21 8.12 -13.83
C ARG A 26 8.97 9.58 -13.48
N GLY A 27 9.62 10.11 -12.44
CA GLY A 27 9.57 11.52 -12.08
C GLY A 27 8.30 11.96 -11.38
N GLY A 28 7.49 11.05 -10.81
CA GLY A 28 6.19 11.37 -10.21
C GLY A 28 6.22 12.45 -9.14
N ALA A 29 7.32 12.57 -8.39
CA ALA A 29 7.50 13.62 -7.38
C ALA A 29 7.81 15.01 -7.97
N LYS A 30 8.25 15.09 -9.23
CA LYS A 30 8.80 16.29 -9.87
C LYS A 30 8.04 16.74 -11.12
N ALA A 31 7.37 15.81 -11.81
CA ALA A 31 6.84 16.01 -13.15
C ALA A 31 5.56 16.87 -13.23
N GLY A 32 4.96 17.27 -12.11
CA GLY A 32 3.76 18.12 -12.05
C GLY A 32 2.46 17.51 -12.60
N ASN A 33 2.56 16.41 -13.36
CA ASN A 33 1.46 15.69 -14.01
C ASN A 33 0.93 14.49 -13.21
N SER A 34 1.58 14.14 -12.09
CA SER A 34 1.17 13.04 -11.21
C SER A 34 -0.16 13.37 -10.53
N ARG A 35 -1.13 12.48 -10.66
CA ARG A 35 -2.40 12.57 -9.93
C ARG A 35 -2.26 12.09 -8.50
N LEU A 36 -1.16 11.48 -8.11
CA LEU A 36 -0.90 11.05 -6.75
C LEU A 36 -0.13 12.14 -5.98
N PRO A 37 -0.73 12.77 -4.95
CA PRO A 37 -0.05 13.80 -4.18
C PRO A 37 1.11 13.22 -3.39
N VAL A 38 2.26 13.90 -3.43
CA VAL A 38 3.47 13.49 -2.69
C VAL A 38 3.17 13.23 -1.20
N PRO A 39 2.46 14.11 -0.46
CA PRO A 39 2.18 13.88 0.96
C PRO A 39 1.33 12.63 1.22
N VAL A 40 0.46 12.24 0.29
CA VAL A 40 -0.41 11.07 0.44
C VAL A 40 0.39 9.78 0.24
N ILE A 41 1.23 9.72 -0.81
CA ILE A 41 2.10 8.56 -1.04
C ILE A 41 3.10 8.42 0.11
N SER A 42 3.79 9.51 0.48
CA SER A 42 4.79 9.46 1.55
C SER A 42 4.16 9.13 2.90
N GLY A 43 2.99 9.70 3.20
CA GLY A 43 2.24 9.39 4.42
C GLY A 43 1.81 7.93 4.48
N HIS A 44 1.22 7.39 3.40
CA HIS A 44 0.86 5.98 3.32
C HIS A 44 2.06 5.07 3.54
N PHE A 45 3.17 5.33 2.84
CA PHE A 45 4.36 4.52 2.91
C PHE A 45 5.03 4.58 4.30
N ALA A 46 5.15 5.78 4.88
CA ALA A 46 5.72 5.95 6.21
C ALA A 46 4.87 5.30 7.29
N LEU A 47 3.54 5.50 7.27
CA LEU A 47 2.63 4.85 8.21
C LEU A 47 2.65 3.32 8.07
N ALA A 48 2.72 2.79 6.85
CA ALA A 48 2.81 1.35 6.60
C ALA A 48 4.13 0.77 7.15
N ALA A 49 5.24 1.48 6.99
CA ALA A 49 6.53 1.08 7.54
C ALA A 49 6.54 1.11 9.07
N VAL A 50 6.04 2.18 9.68
CA VAL A 50 5.91 2.29 11.15
C VAL A 50 5.00 1.20 11.70
N GLY A 51 3.84 0.97 11.07
CA GLY A 51 2.93 -0.11 11.44
C GLY A 51 3.59 -1.48 11.37
N LEU A 52 4.37 -1.75 10.32
CA LEU A 52 5.08 -3.01 10.16
C LEU A 52 6.14 -3.21 11.27
N VAL A 53 6.86 -2.15 11.64
CA VAL A 53 7.80 -2.19 12.78
C VAL A 53 7.06 -2.50 14.07
N VAL A 54 5.94 -1.81 14.35
CA VAL A 54 5.12 -2.08 15.54
C VAL A 54 4.63 -3.53 15.55
N TRP A 55 4.20 -4.06 14.40
CA TRP A 55 3.79 -5.46 14.27
C TRP A 55 4.92 -6.46 14.52
N ILE A 56 6.12 -6.18 14.02
CA ILE A 56 7.29 -7.03 14.28
C ILE A 56 7.63 -7.04 15.78
N ILE A 57 7.55 -5.90 16.46
CA ILE A 57 7.75 -5.83 17.91
C ILE A 57 6.67 -6.62 18.63
N TYR A 58 5.40 -6.49 18.23
CA TYR A 58 4.31 -7.32 18.74
C TYR A 58 4.62 -8.83 18.61
N VAL A 59 5.04 -9.31 17.44
CA VAL A 59 5.37 -10.73 17.23
C VAL A 59 6.50 -11.20 18.16
N ILE A 60 7.37 -10.30 18.63
CA ILE A 60 8.48 -10.63 19.54
C ILE A 60 8.04 -10.58 21.01
N THR A 61 7.24 -9.59 21.40
CA THR A 61 6.90 -9.32 22.80
C THR A 61 5.55 -9.89 23.22
N ASP A 62 4.68 -10.22 22.27
CA ASP A 62 3.30 -10.69 22.47
C ASP A 62 2.43 -9.75 23.31
N GLU A 63 2.63 -8.44 23.15
CA GLU A 63 1.91 -7.40 23.91
C GLU A 63 0.65 -6.94 23.15
N ASP A 64 -0.54 -7.22 23.68
CA ASP A 64 -1.84 -6.90 23.06
C ASP A 64 -1.97 -5.42 22.65
N ALA A 65 -1.40 -4.51 23.44
CA ALA A 65 -1.41 -3.08 23.14
C ALA A 65 -0.73 -2.77 21.80
N LEU A 66 0.32 -3.51 21.43
CA LEU A 66 1.02 -3.32 20.16
C LEU A 66 0.20 -3.87 18.98
N ALA A 67 -0.52 -4.98 19.15
CA ALA A 67 -1.43 -5.49 18.13
C ALA A 67 -2.54 -4.48 17.79
N TRP A 68 -3.19 -3.91 18.82
CA TRP A 68 -4.18 -2.84 18.64
C TRP A 68 -3.57 -1.57 18.05
N THR A 69 -2.35 -1.21 18.43
CA THR A 69 -1.66 -0.05 17.86
C THR A 69 -1.35 -0.26 16.37
N ALA A 70 -0.84 -1.43 15.98
CA ALA A 70 -0.59 -1.78 14.59
C ALA A 70 -1.88 -1.78 13.77
N PHE A 71 -2.98 -2.33 14.30
CA PHE A 71 -4.29 -2.27 13.68
C PHE A 71 -4.76 -0.81 13.49
N GLY A 72 -4.65 0.01 14.54
CA GLY A 72 -4.99 1.42 14.50
C GLY A 72 -4.20 2.21 13.45
N LEU A 73 -2.93 1.86 13.23
CA LEU A 73 -2.09 2.41 12.16
C LEU A 73 -2.47 1.89 10.76
N LEU A 74 -2.91 0.64 10.65
CA LEU A 74 -3.34 0.06 9.37
C LEU A 74 -4.61 0.72 8.82
N VAL A 75 -5.50 1.23 9.67
CA VAL A 75 -6.71 1.93 9.24
C VAL A 75 -6.41 3.14 8.35
N PRO A 76 -5.63 4.16 8.78
CA PRO A 76 -5.27 5.28 7.92
C PRO A 76 -4.40 4.85 6.73
N VAL A 77 -3.54 3.83 6.87
CA VAL A 77 -2.78 3.25 5.74
C VAL A 77 -3.72 2.76 4.65
N ALA A 78 -4.74 1.96 5.01
CA ALA A 78 -5.73 1.43 4.10
C ALA A 78 -6.55 2.56 3.43
N LEU A 79 -7.01 3.54 4.20
CA LEU A 79 -7.76 4.69 3.67
C LEU A 79 -6.94 5.48 2.64
N LEU A 80 -5.67 5.77 2.93
CA LEU A 80 -4.77 6.43 1.99
C LEU A 80 -4.52 5.55 0.75
N GLY A 81 -4.37 4.24 0.93
CA GLY A 81 -4.23 3.25 -0.16
C GLY A 81 -5.43 3.28 -1.11
N PHE A 82 -6.65 3.24 -0.58
CA PHE A 82 -7.87 3.34 -1.38
C PHE A 82 -8.01 4.70 -2.07
N ALA A 83 -7.63 5.80 -1.41
CA ALA A 83 -7.63 7.12 -2.02
C ALA A 83 -6.67 7.18 -3.22
N MET A 84 -5.49 6.58 -3.12
CA MET A 84 -4.55 6.47 -4.25
C MET A 84 -5.11 5.59 -5.37
N LEU A 85 -5.71 4.43 -5.04
CA LEU A 85 -6.35 3.55 -6.01
C LEU A 85 -7.47 4.26 -6.79
N ALA A 86 -8.31 5.02 -6.09
CA ALA A 86 -9.38 5.80 -6.70
C ALA A 86 -8.85 6.87 -7.68
N ARG A 87 -7.69 7.47 -7.36
CA ARG A 87 -7.02 8.47 -8.23
C ARG A 87 -6.29 7.84 -9.40
N TRP A 88 -5.82 6.59 -9.26
CA TRP A 88 -5.15 5.82 -10.30
C TRP A 88 -6.12 5.22 -11.34
N LEU A 89 -7.31 4.79 -10.92
CA LEU A 89 -8.26 4.09 -11.78
C LEU A 89 -8.66 4.85 -13.07
N PRO A 90 -8.91 6.18 -13.05
CA PRO A 90 -9.13 6.94 -14.28
C PRO A 90 -7.91 6.98 -15.20
N VAL A 91 -6.68 6.99 -14.66
CA VAL A 91 -5.43 6.98 -15.45
C VAL A 91 -5.28 5.66 -16.20
N HIS A 92 -5.58 4.55 -15.51
CA HIS A 92 -5.58 3.23 -16.13
C HIS A 92 -6.64 3.10 -17.23
N ARG A 93 -7.89 3.53 -16.97
CA ARG A 93 -8.98 3.49 -17.95
C ARG A 93 -8.68 4.33 -19.20
N ALA A 94 -8.09 5.50 -19.02
CA ALA A 94 -7.69 6.37 -20.14
C ALA A 94 -6.61 5.73 -21.02
N ARG A 95 -5.68 4.95 -20.44
CA ARG A 95 -4.70 4.17 -21.22
C ARG A 95 -5.38 3.14 -22.12
N SER A 96 -6.39 2.43 -21.61
CA SER A 96 -7.11 1.41 -22.40
C SER A 96 -7.89 2.02 -23.57
N ALA A 97 -8.23 3.31 -23.51
CA ALA A 97 -8.99 4.02 -24.53
C ALA A 97 -8.11 4.75 -25.57
N ALA A 98 -6.87 5.11 -25.24
CA ALA A 98 -6.00 5.93 -26.09
C ALA A 98 -4.77 5.13 -26.57
N ALA A 99 -4.84 4.60 -27.79
CA ALA A 99 -3.70 4.11 -28.56
C ALA A 99 -3.21 5.16 -29.58
N ALA A 100 -3.21 6.45 -29.20
CA ALA A 100 -2.74 7.54 -30.06
C ALA A 100 -1.26 7.86 -29.75
N PRO A 101 -0.35 7.79 -30.74
CA PRO A 101 1.05 8.19 -30.54
C PRO A 101 1.14 9.73 -30.45
N GLY A 102 1.87 10.25 -29.45
CA GLY A 102 2.31 11.66 -29.44
C GLY A 102 1.83 12.54 -28.26
N ALA A 103 1.25 11.99 -27.20
CA ALA A 103 0.87 12.78 -26.03
C ALA A 103 2.07 13.08 -25.11
N GLU A 104 1.99 14.20 -24.39
CA GLU A 104 2.90 14.68 -23.33
C GLU A 104 3.41 13.58 -22.39
N SER A 105 4.49 13.86 -21.65
CA SER A 105 5.06 12.92 -20.67
C SER A 105 3.95 12.28 -19.83
N GLU A 106 3.77 10.96 -19.95
CA GLU A 106 2.67 10.28 -19.28
C GLU A 106 2.84 10.39 -17.74
N PRO A 107 1.74 10.53 -16.95
CA PRO A 107 1.83 10.49 -15.50
C PRO A 107 2.55 9.23 -15.01
N ALA A 108 3.43 9.38 -14.01
CA ALA A 108 4.30 8.31 -13.52
C ALA A 108 3.52 7.04 -13.09
N GLU A 109 2.36 7.23 -12.46
CA GLU A 109 1.49 6.15 -11.99
C GLU A 109 0.81 5.36 -13.13
N ARG A 110 0.85 5.86 -14.37
CA ARG A 110 0.39 5.09 -15.55
C ARG A 110 1.27 3.85 -15.75
N TYR A 111 2.51 3.85 -15.29
CA TYR A 111 3.43 2.71 -15.44
C TYR A 111 3.26 1.63 -14.39
N PHE A 112 2.29 1.74 -13.47
CA PHE A 112 2.01 0.69 -12.50
C PHE A 112 1.42 -0.54 -13.19
N PRO A 113 2.03 -1.74 -13.04
CA PRO A 113 1.47 -2.97 -13.56
C PRO A 113 0.20 -3.34 -12.79
N VAL A 114 -0.90 -3.58 -13.50
CA VAL A 114 -2.20 -3.97 -12.91
C VAL A 114 -2.07 -5.17 -11.94
N PRO A 115 -1.32 -6.25 -12.28
CA PRO A 115 -1.18 -7.37 -11.35
C PRO A 115 -0.53 -6.98 -10.01
N VAL A 116 0.41 -6.02 -10.03
CA VAL A 116 1.07 -5.54 -8.81
C VAL A 116 0.12 -4.68 -7.98
N VAL A 117 -0.65 -3.79 -8.62
CA VAL A 117 -1.67 -2.97 -7.92
C VAL A 117 -2.74 -3.86 -7.28
N ALA A 118 -3.26 -4.83 -8.05
CA ALA A 118 -4.27 -5.77 -7.56
C ALA A 118 -3.74 -6.66 -6.44
N GLY A 119 -2.53 -7.23 -6.61
CA GLY A 119 -1.87 -8.04 -5.59
C GLY A 119 -1.60 -7.25 -4.31
N HIS A 120 -1.03 -6.05 -4.41
CA HIS A 120 -0.82 -5.17 -3.28
C HIS A 120 -2.12 -4.86 -2.53
N GLY A 121 -3.19 -4.49 -3.24
CA GLY A 121 -4.49 -4.22 -2.62
C GLY A 121 -5.11 -5.44 -1.96
N LEU A 122 -5.05 -6.61 -2.59
CA LEU A 122 -5.57 -7.87 -2.03
C LEU A 122 -4.81 -8.26 -0.76
N PHE A 123 -3.47 -8.30 -0.81
CA PHE A 123 -2.67 -8.64 0.36
C PHE A 123 -2.84 -7.61 1.47
N ALA A 124 -3.00 -6.32 1.15
CA ALA A 124 -3.30 -5.30 2.16
C ALA A 124 -4.62 -5.58 2.91
N VAL A 125 -5.69 -5.94 2.19
CA VAL A 125 -6.98 -6.31 2.81
C VAL A 125 -6.82 -7.56 3.68
N VAL A 126 -6.10 -8.57 3.20
CA VAL A 126 -5.81 -9.78 3.98
C VAL A 126 -5.03 -9.44 5.24
N THR A 127 -4.00 -8.60 5.16
CA THR A 127 -3.22 -8.14 6.31
C THR A 127 -4.10 -7.43 7.33
N VAL A 128 -5.00 -6.52 6.91
CA VAL A 128 -5.93 -5.84 7.82
C VAL A 128 -6.81 -6.85 8.56
N VAL A 129 -7.36 -7.84 7.85
CA VAL A 129 -8.20 -8.89 8.45
C VAL A 129 -7.40 -9.74 9.44
N LEU A 130 -6.21 -10.21 9.05
CA LEU A 130 -5.38 -11.05 9.92
C LEU A 130 -4.94 -10.31 11.18
N VAL A 131 -4.50 -9.05 11.05
CA VAL A 131 -4.10 -8.21 12.19
C VAL A 131 -5.29 -7.97 13.13
N LEU A 132 -6.49 -7.71 12.59
CA LEU A 132 -7.70 -7.57 13.40
C LEU A 132 -8.04 -8.85 14.15
N LEU A 133 -8.02 -10.00 13.46
CA LEU A 133 -8.32 -11.28 14.08
C LEU A 133 -7.32 -11.61 15.20
N THR A 134 -6.03 -11.36 14.98
CA THR A 134 -5.01 -11.48 16.03
C THR A 134 -5.28 -10.53 17.20
N ALA A 135 -5.57 -9.25 16.97
CA ALA A 135 -5.86 -8.28 18.03
C ALA A 135 -7.12 -8.64 18.86
N LEU A 136 -8.03 -9.44 18.28
CA LEU A 136 -9.20 -10.00 18.95
C LEU A 136 -8.92 -11.33 19.68
N GLY A 137 -7.68 -11.82 19.66
CA GLY A 137 -7.29 -13.10 20.27
C GLY A 137 -7.83 -14.34 19.54
N ILE A 138 -8.27 -14.18 18.29
CA ILE A 138 -8.78 -15.28 17.48
C ILE A 138 -7.56 -16.02 16.88
N GLY A 139 -7.67 -17.34 16.68
CA GLY A 139 -6.74 -18.08 15.80
C GLY A 139 -5.43 -18.59 16.39
N GLY A 140 -5.12 -18.34 17.68
CA GLY A 140 -3.90 -18.82 18.37
C GLY A 140 -2.60 -18.30 17.76
N SER A 141 -1.49 -18.30 18.52
CA SER A 141 -0.18 -17.79 18.08
C SER A 141 0.30 -18.46 16.78
#